data_AF-A0A6I6CA13-F1
#
_entry.id   AF-A0A6I6CA13-F1
#
_cell.length_a   1.000
_cell.length_b   1.000
_cell.length_c   1.000
_cell.angle_alpha   90.00
_cell.angle_beta   90.00
_cell.angle_gamma   90.00
#
_symmetry.space_group_name_H-M   'P 1'
#
loop_
_entity.id
_entity.type
_entity.pdbx_description
1 polymer ?
#
loop_
_entity_poly.entity_id
_entity_poly.type
_entity_poly.pdbx_seq_one_letter_code
_entity_poly.pdbx_strand_id
1 'polypeptide(L)'
;MTDQQANSISDFIDNLDDEIADKMFEELIAGMSLYFAILIFGEQIDNVFEDPANKDKSAEEKAKIIKSNSVNEEDVYAALMGALSEEEKAQDFAEDCVQSIAFNPEYPQVLLDKIKELEIEEQDFSWNLIVTFKDQFIDFFVNDLDIEEWKNDIIDALVASWEQ
;
A
#
# COMPACT_ATOMS: atom_id res chain seq x y z
N MET A 1 -11.10 15.15 -9.28
CA MET A 1 -10.53 16.47 -8.85
C MET A 1 -10.40 17.47 -10.00
N THR A 2 -10.58 18.77 -9.75
CA THR A 2 -10.36 19.87 -10.72
C THR A 2 -8.94 20.46 -10.61
N ASP A 3 -8.46 21.13 -11.66
CA ASP A 3 -7.14 21.81 -11.64
C ASP A 3 -7.00 22.81 -10.48
N GLN A 4 -8.07 23.52 -10.12
CA GLN A 4 -8.04 24.47 -9.01
C GLN A 4 -7.88 23.77 -7.66
N GLN A 5 -8.57 22.64 -7.47
CA GLN A 5 -8.44 21.79 -6.28
C GLN A 5 -7.03 21.21 -6.19
N ALA A 6 -6.49 20.67 -7.30
CA ALA A 6 -5.15 20.10 -7.37
C ALA A 6 -4.07 21.12 -7.01
N ASN A 7 -4.12 22.33 -7.59
CA ASN A 7 -3.17 23.39 -7.27
C ASN A 7 -3.29 23.81 -5.79
N SER A 8 -4.52 23.96 -5.27
CA SER A 8 -4.74 24.42 -3.90
C SER A 8 -4.28 23.41 -2.85
N ILE A 9 -4.45 22.11 -3.11
CA ILE A 9 -3.99 21.05 -2.19
C ILE A 9 -2.48 20.85 -2.29
N SER A 10 -1.89 20.98 -3.49
CA SER A 10 -0.43 20.95 -3.68
C SER A 10 0.23 22.09 -2.93
N ASP A 11 -0.23 23.33 -3.11
CA ASP A 11 0.29 24.50 -2.39
C ASP A 11 0.17 24.31 -0.87
N PHE A 12 -0.89 23.68 -0.40
CA PHE A 12 -1.07 23.38 1.02
C PHE A 12 -0.04 22.35 1.53
N ILE A 13 0.14 21.25 0.80
CA ILE A 13 1.11 20.19 1.14
C ILE A 13 2.54 20.74 1.16
N ASP A 14 2.91 21.57 0.17
CA ASP A 14 4.24 22.19 0.08
C ASP A 14 4.55 23.14 1.26
N ASN A 15 3.53 23.57 2.00
CA ASN A 15 3.65 24.43 3.17
C ASN A 15 3.27 23.73 4.49
N LEU A 16 3.09 22.40 4.46
CA LEU A 16 2.93 21.62 5.68
C LEU A 16 4.21 21.65 6.51
N ASP A 17 4.05 21.49 7.82
CA ASP A 17 5.18 21.19 8.69
C ASP A 17 5.77 19.82 8.31
N ASP A 18 7.09 19.70 8.32
CA ASP A 18 7.80 18.48 7.92
C ASP A 18 7.25 17.25 8.67
N GLU A 19 6.95 17.35 9.97
CA GLU A 19 6.41 16.23 10.76
C GLU A 19 5.04 15.75 10.25
N ILE A 20 4.22 16.69 9.75
CA ILE A 20 2.89 16.38 9.21
C ILE A 20 3.00 15.80 7.81
N ALA A 21 3.88 16.35 6.97
CA ALA A 21 4.14 15.85 5.64
C ALA A 21 4.71 14.42 5.70
N ASP A 22 5.69 14.18 6.58
CA ASP A 22 6.29 12.86 6.81
C ASP A 22 5.22 11.86 7.21
N LYS A 23 4.39 12.19 8.20
CA LYS A 23 3.28 11.30 8.61
C LYS A 23 2.33 11.00 7.46
N MET A 24 1.96 11.99 6.64
CA MET A 24 1.11 11.76 5.46
C MET A 24 1.74 10.73 4.51
N PHE A 25 3.05 10.84 4.25
CA PHE A 25 3.77 9.90 3.39
C PHE A 25 3.93 8.52 4.02
N GLU A 26 4.19 8.43 5.32
CA GLU A 26 4.27 7.15 6.04
C GLU A 26 2.96 6.38 5.92
N GLU A 27 1.81 7.04 6.14
CA GLU A 27 0.48 6.42 6.01
C GLU A 27 0.20 5.97 4.57
N LEU A 28 0.58 6.79 3.58
CA LEU A 28 0.43 6.46 2.16
C LEU A 28 1.27 5.22 1.80
N ILE A 29 2.56 5.22 2.16
CA ILE A 29 3.49 4.12 1.88
C ILE A 29 3.01 2.86 2.58
N ALA A 30 2.63 2.94 3.86
CA ALA A 30 2.12 1.80 4.61
C ALA A 30 0.87 1.18 3.95
N GLY A 31 -0.09 2.01 3.53
CA GLY A 31 -1.29 1.57 2.82
C GLY A 31 -0.96 0.92 1.47
N MET A 32 -0.11 1.55 0.66
CA MET A 32 0.33 1.02 -0.63
C MET A 32 1.10 -0.30 -0.46
N SER A 33 2.01 -0.38 0.52
CA SER A 33 2.78 -1.59 0.84
C SER A 33 1.87 -2.75 1.26
N LEU A 34 0.83 -2.49 2.05
CA LEU A 34 -0.12 -3.52 2.47
C LEU A 34 -0.94 -4.05 1.29
N TYR A 35 -1.49 -3.15 0.48
CA TYR A 35 -2.19 -3.54 -0.73
C TYR A 35 -1.29 -4.32 -1.71
N PHE A 36 -0.06 -3.84 -1.92
CA PHE A 36 0.91 -4.50 -2.78
C PHE A 36 1.29 -5.90 -2.27
N ALA A 37 1.42 -6.08 -0.95
CA ALA A 37 1.63 -7.40 -0.37
C ALA A 37 0.43 -8.34 -0.59
N ILE A 38 -0.80 -7.84 -0.56
CA ILE A 38 -1.99 -8.64 -0.92
C ILE A 38 -1.92 -9.09 -2.38
N LEU A 39 -1.50 -8.21 -3.29
CA LEU A 39 -1.33 -8.57 -4.70
C LEU A 39 -0.31 -9.70 -4.89
N ILE A 40 0.78 -9.70 -4.14
CA ILE A 40 1.86 -10.69 -4.28
C ILE A 40 1.52 -12.00 -3.54
N PHE A 41 1.03 -11.90 -2.32
CA PHE A 41 0.92 -13.03 -1.40
C PHE A 41 -0.52 -13.52 -1.19
N GLY A 42 -1.53 -12.74 -1.56
CA GLY A 42 -2.94 -13.03 -1.26
C GLY A 42 -3.38 -14.40 -1.74
N GLU A 43 -3.05 -14.77 -2.97
CA GLU A 43 -3.37 -16.11 -3.51
C GLU A 43 -2.67 -17.23 -2.70
N GLN A 44 -1.41 -17.02 -2.30
CA GLN A 44 -0.69 -18.02 -1.49
C GLN A 44 -1.28 -18.12 -0.08
N ILE A 45 -1.70 -17.00 0.50
CA ILE A 45 -2.36 -16.94 1.80
C ILE A 45 -3.69 -17.70 1.69
N ASP A 46 -4.55 -17.37 0.72
CA ASP A 46 -5.82 -18.06 0.47
C ASP A 46 -5.63 -19.57 0.34
N ASN A 47 -4.69 -20.00 -0.50
CA ASN A 47 -4.38 -21.43 -0.69
C ASN A 47 -4.01 -22.13 0.63
N VAL A 48 -3.23 -21.47 1.50
CA VAL A 48 -2.83 -22.03 2.79
C VAL A 48 -3.98 -22.07 3.77
N PHE A 49 -4.85 -21.06 3.77
CA PHE A 49 -6.02 -20.97 4.64
C PHE A 49 -7.15 -21.93 4.22
N GLU A 50 -7.35 -22.14 2.93
CA GLU A 50 -8.38 -23.03 2.38
C GLU A 50 -7.95 -24.51 2.38
N ASP A 51 -6.66 -24.82 2.45
CA ASP A 51 -6.16 -26.20 2.48
C ASP A 51 -6.62 -26.93 3.76
N PRO A 52 -7.41 -28.02 3.65
CA PRO A 52 -7.85 -28.80 4.79
C PRO A 52 -6.73 -29.32 5.69
N ALA A 53 -5.51 -29.52 5.16
CA ALA A 53 -4.35 -29.95 5.93
C ALA A 53 -3.81 -28.87 6.89
N ASN A 54 -4.20 -27.61 6.69
CA ASN A 54 -3.74 -26.47 7.48
C ASN A 54 -4.83 -25.93 8.42
N LYS A 55 -6.03 -26.52 8.42
CA LYS A 55 -7.19 -26.02 9.18
C LYS A 55 -6.93 -25.89 10.68
N ASP A 56 -6.20 -26.84 11.26
CA ASP A 56 -5.88 -26.85 12.70
C ASP A 56 -4.56 -26.14 13.03
N LYS A 57 -3.87 -25.56 12.04
CA LYS A 57 -2.61 -24.84 12.24
C LYS A 57 -2.89 -23.42 12.76
N SER A 58 -2.02 -22.96 13.65
CA SER A 58 -2.01 -21.58 14.11
C SER A 58 -1.64 -20.60 12.98
N ALA A 59 -1.97 -19.32 13.16
CA ALA A 59 -1.54 -18.25 12.26
C ALA A 59 -0.02 -18.24 12.05
N GLU A 60 0.77 -18.41 13.12
CA GLU A 60 2.24 -18.48 13.05
C GLU A 60 2.74 -19.66 12.19
N GLU A 61 2.07 -20.81 12.27
CA GLU A 61 2.40 -21.97 11.44
C GLU A 61 2.00 -21.77 9.98
N LYS A 62 0.84 -21.16 9.71
CA LYS A 62 0.41 -20.79 8.36
C LYS A 62 1.38 -19.78 7.73
N ALA A 63 1.77 -18.74 8.48
CA ALA A 63 2.74 -17.74 8.04
C ALA A 63 4.09 -18.36 7.67
N LYS A 64 4.60 -19.31 8.47
CA LYS A 64 5.84 -20.04 8.13
C LYS A 64 5.74 -20.80 6.81
N ILE A 65 4.58 -21.40 6.51
CA ILE A 65 4.36 -22.11 5.25
C ILE A 65 4.41 -21.14 4.08
N ILE A 66 3.73 -19.99 4.19
CA ILE A 66 3.69 -18.97 3.15
C ILE A 66 5.10 -18.41 2.92
N LYS A 67 5.81 -18.02 3.98
CA LYS A 67 7.20 -17.55 3.91
C LYS A 67 8.14 -18.57 3.26
N SER A 68 7.97 -19.86 3.53
CA SER A 68 8.81 -20.92 2.95
C SER A 68 8.58 -21.18 1.46
N ASN A 69 7.40 -20.80 0.94
CA ASN A 69 7.03 -20.91 -0.47
C ASN A 69 6.97 -19.54 -1.17
N SER A 70 7.48 -18.51 -0.49
CA SER A 70 7.29 -17.13 -0.90
C SER A 70 8.09 -16.75 -2.14
N VAL A 71 7.57 -15.72 -2.80
CA VAL A 71 8.14 -15.00 -3.93
C VAL A 71 9.56 -14.51 -3.58
N ASN A 72 10.49 -14.64 -4.52
CA ASN A 72 11.85 -14.15 -4.33
C ASN A 72 11.93 -12.62 -4.57
N GLU A 73 13.06 -12.02 -4.22
CA GLU A 73 13.27 -10.57 -4.38
C GLU A 73 13.04 -10.09 -5.83
N GLU A 74 13.49 -10.86 -6.82
CA GLU A 74 13.32 -10.53 -8.25
C GLU A 74 11.84 -10.52 -8.66
N ASP A 75 11.02 -11.47 -8.18
CA ASP A 75 9.60 -11.45 -8.54
C ASP A 75 8.80 -10.38 -7.77
N VAL A 76 9.24 -9.95 -6.57
CA VAL A 76 8.70 -8.75 -5.90
C VAL A 76 8.96 -7.51 -6.75
N TYR A 77 10.19 -7.32 -7.25
CA TYR A 77 10.49 -6.20 -8.15
C TYR A 77 9.74 -6.29 -9.48
N ALA A 78 9.61 -7.49 -10.05
CA ALA A 78 8.86 -7.69 -11.28
C ALA A 78 7.38 -7.31 -11.09
N ALA A 79 6.78 -7.66 -9.96
CA ALA A 79 5.42 -7.26 -9.61
C ALA A 79 5.31 -5.73 -9.42
N LEU A 80 6.27 -5.11 -8.74
CA LEU A 80 6.30 -3.66 -8.49
C LEU A 80 6.37 -2.87 -9.80
N MET A 81 7.31 -3.23 -10.66
CA MET A 81 7.44 -2.62 -11.99
C MET A 81 6.23 -2.95 -12.86
N GLY A 82 5.68 -4.14 -12.75
CA GLY A 82 4.44 -4.54 -13.41
C GLY A 82 3.23 -3.71 -13.00
N ALA A 83 3.22 -3.16 -11.78
CA ALA A 83 2.12 -2.37 -11.24
C ALA A 83 2.29 -0.86 -11.45
N LEU A 84 3.51 -0.32 -11.40
CA LEU A 84 3.71 1.14 -11.28
C LEU A 84 4.55 1.79 -12.40
N SER A 85 5.23 1.01 -13.23
CA SER A 85 6.21 1.56 -14.19
C SER A 85 5.63 2.44 -15.29
N GLU A 86 4.38 2.20 -15.67
CA GLU A 86 3.65 2.99 -16.68
C GLU A 86 2.57 3.82 -16.01
N GLU A 87 2.22 4.97 -16.59
CA GLU A 87 1.18 5.84 -16.02
C GLU A 87 -0.19 5.17 -15.94
N GLU A 88 -0.61 4.47 -16.99
CA GLU A 88 -1.88 3.73 -17.01
C GLU A 88 -1.93 2.64 -15.92
N LYS A 89 -0.82 1.89 -15.74
CA LYS A 89 -0.73 0.85 -14.71
C LYS A 89 -0.75 1.44 -13.30
N ALA A 90 -0.09 2.57 -13.09
CA ALA A 90 -0.10 3.25 -11.81
C ALA A 90 -1.50 3.81 -11.47
N GLN A 91 -2.26 4.24 -12.49
CA GLN A 91 -3.66 4.63 -12.34
C GLN A 91 -4.54 3.45 -11.95
N ASP A 92 -4.39 2.29 -12.59
CA ASP A 92 -5.08 1.06 -12.24
C ASP A 92 -4.73 0.61 -10.80
N PHE A 93 -3.44 0.60 -10.46
CA PHE A 93 -2.98 0.28 -9.10
C PHE A 93 -3.54 1.24 -8.05
N ALA A 94 -3.58 2.54 -8.35
CA ALA A 94 -4.15 3.54 -7.46
C ALA A 94 -5.66 3.35 -7.29
N GLU A 95 -6.38 2.99 -8.36
CA GLU A 95 -7.81 2.68 -8.31
C GLU A 95 -8.07 1.47 -7.43
N ASP A 96 -7.35 0.37 -7.66
CA ASP A 96 -7.52 -0.83 -6.85
C ASP A 96 -7.11 -0.61 -5.38
N CYS A 97 -6.06 0.19 -5.14
CA CYS A 97 -5.66 0.62 -3.80
C CYS A 97 -6.85 1.25 -3.07
N VAL A 98 -7.40 2.35 -3.60
CA VAL A 98 -8.44 3.11 -2.89
C VAL A 98 -9.78 2.37 -2.77
N GLN A 99 -9.99 1.32 -3.57
CA GLN A 99 -11.12 0.41 -3.46
C GLN A 99 -10.88 -0.75 -2.47
N SER A 100 -9.63 -1.03 -2.13
CA SER A 100 -9.26 -2.11 -1.22
C SER A 100 -9.51 -1.72 0.24
N ILE A 101 -10.10 -2.64 0.99
CA ILE A 101 -10.27 -2.50 2.45
C ILE A 101 -8.93 -2.44 3.20
N ALA A 102 -7.85 -2.91 2.57
CA ALA A 102 -6.52 -2.87 3.16
C ALA A 102 -5.88 -1.48 3.07
N PHE A 103 -6.29 -0.67 2.11
CA PHE A 103 -5.80 0.70 1.98
C PHE A 103 -6.67 1.63 2.83
N ASN A 104 -6.23 1.87 4.06
CA ASN A 104 -6.93 2.74 5.01
C ASN A 104 -5.93 3.68 5.73
N PRO A 105 -5.33 4.64 5.00
CA PRO A 105 -4.34 5.55 5.57
C PRO A 105 -4.95 6.45 6.65
N GLU A 106 -4.27 6.61 7.79
CA GLU A 106 -4.70 7.51 8.86
C GLU A 106 -4.11 8.92 8.69
N TYR A 107 -4.53 9.60 7.62
CA TYR A 107 -3.99 10.91 7.28
C TYR A 107 -4.13 11.94 8.41
N PRO A 108 -3.18 12.89 8.53
CA PRO A 108 -3.26 13.96 9.52
C PRO A 108 -4.56 14.77 9.43
N GLN A 109 -5.18 15.08 10.58
CA GLN A 109 -6.47 15.78 10.62
C GLN A 109 -6.45 17.12 9.88
N VAL A 110 -5.33 17.85 9.92
CA VAL A 110 -5.19 19.14 9.23
C VAL A 110 -5.32 19.00 7.70
N LEU A 111 -4.85 17.88 7.15
CA LEU A 111 -4.98 17.55 5.74
C LEU A 111 -6.41 17.16 5.41
N LEU A 112 -7.04 16.31 6.24
CA LEU A 112 -8.45 15.92 6.08
C LEU A 112 -9.38 17.14 6.11
N ASP A 113 -9.13 18.09 7.02
CA ASP A 113 -9.88 19.34 7.10
C ASP A 113 -9.73 20.17 5.81
N LYS A 114 -8.52 20.22 5.23
CA LYS A 114 -8.27 20.94 3.98
C LYS A 114 -8.92 20.28 2.77
N ILE A 115 -8.81 18.95 2.65
CA ILE A 115 -9.46 18.15 1.60
C ILE A 115 -10.97 18.40 1.64
N LYS A 116 -11.56 18.38 2.84
CA LYS A 116 -12.98 18.66 3.04
C LYS A 116 -13.37 20.10 2.71
N GLU A 117 -12.55 21.10 3.08
CA GLU A 117 -12.75 22.50 2.71
C GLU A 117 -12.80 22.68 1.18
N LEU A 118 -11.95 21.94 0.47
CA LEU A 118 -11.85 21.96 -0.99
C LEU A 118 -12.91 21.09 -1.69
N GLU A 119 -13.79 20.43 -0.93
CA GLU A 119 -14.81 19.49 -1.45
C GLU A 119 -14.19 18.38 -2.32
N ILE A 120 -13.04 17.86 -1.89
CA ILE A 120 -12.36 16.73 -2.51
C ILE A 120 -12.76 15.46 -1.75
N GLU A 121 -13.11 14.39 -2.48
CA GLU A 121 -13.31 13.07 -1.87
C GLU A 121 -11.95 12.47 -1.46
N GLU A 122 -11.88 11.84 -0.30
CA GLU A 122 -10.61 11.30 0.23
C GLU A 122 -9.99 10.22 -0.68
N GLN A 123 -10.84 9.43 -1.35
CA GLN A 123 -10.41 8.45 -2.34
C GLN A 123 -9.82 9.14 -3.58
N ASP A 124 -10.46 10.19 -4.09
CA ASP A 124 -9.93 10.99 -5.20
C ASP A 124 -8.56 11.59 -4.84
N PHE A 125 -8.42 12.10 -3.61
CA PHE A 125 -7.16 12.62 -3.10
C PHE A 125 -6.08 11.54 -3.08
N SER A 126 -6.36 10.40 -2.43
CA SER A 126 -5.42 9.29 -2.29
C SER A 126 -4.99 8.73 -3.65
N TRP A 127 -5.94 8.56 -4.57
CA TRP A 127 -5.66 8.10 -5.93
C TRP A 127 -4.66 9.02 -6.64
N ASN A 128 -4.88 10.34 -6.58
CA ASN A 128 -3.98 11.30 -7.20
C ASN A 128 -2.60 11.31 -6.52
N LEU A 129 -2.58 11.14 -5.19
CA LEU A 129 -1.35 11.06 -4.42
C LEU A 129 -0.53 9.83 -4.83
N ILE A 130 -1.14 8.64 -4.90
CA ILE A 130 -0.47 7.40 -5.34
C ILE A 130 0.15 7.59 -6.73
N VAL A 131 -0.62 8.10 -7.71
CA VAL A 131 -0.11 8.31 -9.07
C VAL A 131 1.05 9.30 -9.09
N THR A 132 0.96 10.37 -8.30
CA THR A 132 2.00 11.40 -8.21
C THR A 132 3.28 10.87 -7.54
N PHE A 133 3.15 10.01 -6.54
CA PHE A 133 4.24 9.52 -5.70
C PHE A 133 4.76 8.12 -6.09
N LYS A 134 4.28 7.56 -7.20
CA LYS A 134 4.64 6.21 -7.65
C LYS A 134 6.14 5.99 -7.80
N ASP A 135 6.87 7.00 -8.27
CA ASP A 135 8.31 6.88 -8.54
C ASP A 135 9.09 6.85 -7.22
N GLN A 136 8.68 7.64 -6.23
CA GLN A 136 9.23 7.59 -4.88
C GLN A 136 8.93 6.25 -4.20
N PHE A 137 7.73 5.69 -4.41
CA PHE A 137 7.40 4.37 -3.86
C PHE A 137 8.25 3.26 -4.50
N ILE A 138 8.48 3.32 -5.82
CA ILE A 138 9.40 2.41 -6.50
C ILE A 138 10.83 2.57 -5.93
N ASP A 139 11.30 3.80 -5.80
CA ASP A 139 12.64 4.11 -5.29
C ASP A 139 12.84 3.55 -3.87
N PHE A 140 11.87 3.77 -2.98
CA PHE A 140 11.84 3.22 -1.63
C PHE A 140 11.98 1.68 -1.64
N PHE A 141 11.17 0.99 -2.45
CA PHE A 141 11.22 -0.48 -2.51
C PHE A 141 12.53 -1.02 -3.09
N VAL A 142 13.15 -0.31 -4.03
CA VAL A 142 14.36 -0.77 -4.73
C VAL A 142 15.64 -0.44 -3.97
N ASN A 143 15.69 0.71 -3.32
CA ASN A 143 16.94 1.25 -2.77
C ASN A 143 16.97 1.27 -1.24
N ASP A 144 15.82 1.40 -0.58
CA ASP A 144 15.77 1.66 0.87
C ASP A 144 15.18 0.48 1.68
N LEU A 145 14.32 -0.33 1.07
CA LEU A 145 13.61 -1.41 1.74
C LEU A 145 14.44 -2.72 1.79
N ASP A 146 14.59 -3.31 2.98
CA ASP A 146 15.01 -4.71 3.10
C ASP A 146 13.81 -5.60 2.76
N ILE A 147 13.80 -6.16 1.54
CA ILE A 147 12.68 -6.97 1.05
C ILE A 147 12.49 -8.25 1.86
N GLU A 148 13.55 -8.86 2.37
CA GLU A 148 13.41 -10.08 3.16
C GLU A 148 12.79 -9.78 4.53
N GLU A 149 13.22 -8.70 5.19
CA GLU A 149 12.60 -8.23 6.43
C GLU A 149 11.14 -7.85 6.19
N TRP A 150 10.88 -6.98 5.20
CA TRP A 150 9.54 -6.55 4.82
C TRP A 150 8.59 -7.72 4.53
N LYS A 151 9.03 -8.68 3.71
CA LYS A 151 8.25 -9.86 3.35
C LYS A 151 7.89 -10.68 4.60
N ASN A 152 8.84 -10.85 5.51
CA ASN A 152 8.58 -11.60 6.73
C ASN A 152 7.56 -10.88 7.62
N ASP A 153 7.70 -9.58 7.80
CA ASP A 153 6.82 -8.82 8.69
C ASP A 153 5.42 -8.66 8.10
N ILE A 154 5.32 -8.35 6.80
CA ILE A 154 4.03 -8.10 6.16
C ILE A 154 3.21 -9.38 6.00
N ILE A 155 3.84 -10.54 5.76
CA ILE A 155 3.14 -11.83 5.75
C ILE A 155 2.59 -12.15 7.14
N ASP A 156 3.35 -11.91 8.21
CA ASP A 156 2.84 -12.12 9.58
C ASP A 156 1.63 -11.22 9.87
N ALA A 157 1.70 -9.95 9.46
CA ALA A 157 0.60 -9.00 9.60
C ALA A 157 -0.64 -9.45 8.83
N LEU A 158 -0.50 -9.79 7.54
CA LEU A 158 -1.60 -10.22 6.69
C LEU A 158 -2.26 -11.50 7.21
N VAL A 159 -1.47 -12.51 7.58
CA VAL A 159 -1.98 -13.79 8.09
C VAL A 159 -2.72 -13.59 9.42
N ALA A 160 -2.29 -12.67 10.27
CA ALA A 160 -2.98 -12.36 11.52
C ALA A 160 -4.38 -11.77 11.29
N SER A 161 -4.59 -11.04 10.19
CA SER A 161 -5.87 -10.40 9.86
C SER A 161 -6.74 -11.16 8.85
N TRP A 162 -6.24 -12.22 8.21
CA TRP A 162 -6.87 -12.84 7.02
C TRP A 162 -8.22 -13.53 7.25
N GLU A 163 -8.44 -14.09 8.45
CA GLU A 163 -9.67 -14.83 8.80
C GLU A 163 -10.53 -14.13 9.86
N GLN A 164 -10.27 -12.85 10.15
CA GLN A 164 -11.06 -12.06 11.13
C GLN A 164 -12.34 -11.50 10.54
#